data_AF-A0A2V8C926-F1
#
_entry.id   AF-A0A2V8C926-F1
#
_cell.length_a   1.000
_cell.length_b   1.000
_cell.length_c   1.000
_cell.angle_alpha   90.00
_cell.angle_beta   90.00
_cell.angle_gamma   90.00
#
_symmetry.space_group_name_H-M   'P 1'
#
loop_
_entity.id
_entity.type
_entity.pdbx_description
1 polymer ?
#
loop_
_entity_poly.entity_id
_entity_poly.type
_entity_poly.pdbx_seq_one_letter_code
_entity_poly.pdbx_strand_id
1 'polypeptide(L)'
;MRSHLLHSLAIALIASCCAQRQAQNTYRLQGQVLSIEAPRKTLTIKHSEIKGLMPAMTMPYTVKDDRLLNGLTPGDLVDATLVIVSNDAYLTAITKTGQAPLEKPPADAPMPSASSGPKLLEPGEEVPNAS
;
A
#
# COMPACT_ATOMS: atom_id res chain seq x y z
N MET A 1 -25.87 -69.06 17.96
CA MET A 1 -27.20 -68.42 18.06
C MET A 1 -27.20 -67.51 19.29
N ARG A 2 -27.27 -66.19 19.07
CA ARG A 2 -27.88 -65.17 19.96
C ARG A 2 -27.73 -63.80 19.26
N SER A 3 -28.87 -63.34 18.75
CA SER A 3 -29.07 -62.06 18.07
C SER A 3 -29.00 -60.87 19.03
N HIS A 4 -29.23 -59.67 18.46
CA HIS A 4 -29.48 -58.35 19.07
C HIS A 4 -28.23 -57.48 19.14
N LEU A 5 -28.22 -56.20 18.75
CA LEU A 5 -29.13 -55.31 18.03
C LEU A 5 -28.32 -54.00 17.90
N LEU A 6 -28.52 -53.26 16.80
CA LEU A 6 -28.26 -51.83 16.59
C LEU A 6 -27.64 -51.03 17.76
N HIS A 7 -26.60 -50.21 17.51
CA HIS A 7 -26.53 -48.79 17.90
C HIS A 7 -25.42 -48.09 17.12
N SER A 8 -25.82 -47.28 16.15
CA SER A 8 -25.04 -46.31 15.42
C SER A 8 -24.40 -45.31 16.39
N LEU A 9 -23.08 -45.11 16.33
CA LEU A 9 -22.46 -43.91 16.89
C LEU A 9 -21.40 -43.37 15.94
N ALA A 10 -21.89 -42.76 14.87
CA ALA A 10 -21.14 -41.75 14.14
C ALA A 10 -20.95 -40.56 15.09
N ILE A 11 -19.72 -40.35 15.59
CA ILE A 11 -19.32 -39.06 16.15
C ILE A 11 -18.18 -38.53 15.28
N ALA A 12 -18.61 -37.67 14.36
CA ALA A 12 -17.75 -36.81 13.56
C ALA A 12 -17.00 -35.84 14.47
N LEU A 13 -15.68 -35.96 14.54
CA LEU A 13 -14.78 -34.89 14.95
C LEU A 13 -14.11 -34.34 13.70
N ILE A 14 -14.92 -33.83 12.78
CA ILE A 14 -14.47 -32.84 11.80
C ILE A 14 -14.38 -31.53 12.60
N ALA A 15 -13.30 -31.39 13.36
CA ALA A 15 -13.00 -30.17 14.08
C ALA A 15 -12.84 -29.07 13.02
N SER A 16 -13.91 -28.30 12.90
CA SER A 16 -14.07 -27.14 12.05
C SER A 16 -12.81 -26.30 12.12
N CYS A 17 -11.98 -26.43 11.09
CA CYS A 17 -10.98 -25.44 10.73
C CYS A 17 -11.77 -24.20 10.29
N CYS A 18 -12.34 -23.48 11.26
CA CYS A 18 -12.71 -22.09 11.06
C CYS A 18 -11.38 -21.35 10.92
N ALA A 19 -10.82 -21.40 9.72
CA ALA A 19 -9.81 -20.49 9.26
C ALA A 19 -10.38 -19.09 9.51
N GLN A 20 -9.93 -18.50 10.61
CA GLN A 20 -10.29 -17.15 11.02
C GLN A 20 -9.75 -16.23 9.94
N ARG A 21 -10.59 -15.93 8.93
CA ARG A 21 -10.27 -14.95 7.89
C ARG A 21 -10.04 -13.65 8.62
N GLN A 22 -8.77 -13.25 8.75
CA GLN A 22 -8.43 -11.94 9.26
C GLN A 22 -9.20 -10.90 8.45
N ALA A 23 -9.74 -9.89 9.12
CA ALA A 23 -10.43 -8.80 8.45
C ALA A 23 -9.45 -8.13 7.49
N GLN A 24 -9.67 -8.35 6.20
CA GLN A 24 -8.85 -7.85 5.12
C GLN A 24 -9.64 -6.79 4.37
N ASN A 25 -9.14 -5.56 4.35
CA ASN A 25 -9.69 -4.50 3.52
C ASN A 25 -8.95 -4.49 2.18
N THR A 26 -9.71 -4.36 1.10
CA THR A 26 -9.16 -4.39 -0.26
C THR A 26 -9.59 -3.13 -1.00
N TYR A 27 -8.63 -2.44 -1.59
CA TYR A 27 -8.81 -1.19 -2.30
C TYR A 27 -8.17 -1.27 -3.69
N ARG A 28 -8.79 -0.62 -4.67
CA ARG A 28 -8.18 -0.45 -5.99
C ARG A 28 -7.18 0.69 -5.95
N LEU A 29 -5.97 0.44 -6.42
CA LEU A 29 -4.90 1.42 -6.56
C LEU A 29 -4.58 1.58 -8.03
N GLN A 30 -4.66 2.81 -8.54
CA GLN A 30 -4.20 3.15 -9.87
C GLN A 30 -3.09 4.19 -9.76
N GLY A 31 -1.99 4.02 -10.49
CA GLY A 31 -0.87 4.95 -10.37
C GLY A 31 0.26 4.70 -11.34
N GLN A 32 1.30 5.51 -11.19
CA GLN A 32 2.55 5.40 -11.94
C GLN A 32 3.66 4.89 -11.00
N VAL A 33 4.38 3.86 -11.44
CA VAL A 33 5.57 3.36 -10.74
C VAL A 33 6.69 4.38 -10.92
N LEU A 34 7.21 4.93 -9.83
CA LEU A 34 8.32 5.89 -9.86
C LEU A 34 9.67 5.21 -9.61
N SER A 35 9.69 4.17 -8.77
CA SER A 35 10.89 3.42 -8.43
C SER A 35 10.55 2.00 -8.00
N ILE A 36 11.50 1.09 -8.22
CA ILE A 36 11.39 -0.35 -7.90
C ILE A 36 12.60 -0.76 -7.07
N GLU A 37 12.33 -1.20 -5.84
CA GLU A 37 13.34 -1.72 -4.92
C GLU A 37 13.15 -3.25 -4.81
N ALA A 38 13.60 -3.99 -5.83
CA ALA A 38 13.42 -5.44 -5.91
C ALA A 38 13.94 -6.21 -4.69
N PRO A 39 15.11 -5.89 -4.08
CA PRO A 39 15.58 -6.58 -2.87
C PRO A 39 14.63 -6.43 -1.66
N ARG A 40 13.83 -5.35 -1.63
CA ARG A 40 12.89 -5.02 -0.56
C ARG A 40 11.43 -5.32 -0.93
N LYS A 41 11.18 -5.76 -2.16
CA LYS A 41 9.84 -6.02 -2.71
C LYS A 41 8.96 -4.78 -2.62
N THR A 42 9.53 -3.60 -2.84
CA THR A 42 8.84 -2.32 -2.64
C THR A 42 8.75 -1.55 -3.95
N LEU A 43 7.56 -1.01 -4.24
CA LEU A 43 7.30 -0.09 -5.34
C LEU A 43 6.97 1.28 -4.76
N THR A 44 7.68 2.31 -5.21
CA THR A 44 7.24 3.69 -4.97
C THR A 44 6.26 4.05 -6.08
N ILE A 45 5.00 4.30 -5.72
CA ILE A 45 3.93 4.58 -6.69
C ILE A 45 3.33 5.95 -6.40
N LYS A 46 3.26 6.79 -7.43
CA LYS A 46 2.40 7.98 -7.46
C LYS A 46 0.99 7.50 -7.81
N HIS A 47 0.16 7.30 -6.81
CA HIS A 47 -1.20 6.81 -7.01
C HIS A 47 -2.21 7.94 -7.05
N SER A 48 -3.29 7.71 -7.79
CA SER A 48 -4.51 8.52 -7.75
C SER A 48 -5.27 8.28 -6.45
N GLU A 49 -6.36 9.03 -6.24
CA GLU A 49 -7.24 8.82 -5.09
C GLU A 49 -7.62 7.35 -4.91
N ILE A 50 -7.40 6.83 -3.70
CA ILE A 50 -7.89 5.52 -3.28
C ILE A 50 -9.18 5.74 -2.51
N LYS A 51 -10.31 5.49 -3.16
CA LYS A 51 -11.65 5.74 -2.61
C LYS A 51 -11.84 5.05 -1.26
N GLY A 52 -12.26 5.81 -0.26
CA GLY A 52 -12.50 5.31 1.09
C GLY A 52 -11.23 5.01 1.90
N LEU A 53 -10.05 5.37 1.38
CA LEU A 53 -8.78 5.22 2.10
C LEU A 53 -8.03 6.56 2.20
N MET A 54 -7.64 7.16 1.07
CA MET A 54 -6.79 8.36 1.06
C MET A 54 -6.71 9.08 -0.31
N PRO A 55 -6.37 10.37 -0.35
CA PRO A 55 -6.20 11.13 -1.58
C PRO A 55 -4.97 10.68 -2.39
N ALA A 56 -4.82 11.23 -3.60
CA ALA A 56 -3.67 10.97 -4.46
C ALA A 56 -2.36 11.41 -3.80
N MET A 57 -1.39 10.51 -3.70
CA MET A 57 -0.07 10.79 -3.12
C MET A 57 0.98 9.83 -3.67
N THR A 58 2.24 10.06 -3.30
CA THR A 58 3.35 9.17 -3.66
C THR A 58 3.82 8.44 -2.42
N MET A 59 3.72 7.11 -2.42
CA MET A 59 4.11 6.29 -1.28
C MET A 59 4.74 4.96 -1.70
N PRO A 60 5.60 4.38 -0.83
CA PRO A 60 6.11 3.03 -1.01
C PRO A 60 5.05 1.98 -0.64
N TYR A 61 4.94 0.94 -1.45
CA TYR A 61 4.09 -0.22 -1.21
C TYR A 61 4.86 -1.50 -1.37
N THR A 62 4.70 -2.42 -0.42
CA THR A 62 5.25 -3.78 -0.54
C THR A 62 4.40 -4.60 -1.50
N VAL A 63 5.02 -5.47 -2.30
CA VAL A 63 4.30 -6.45 -3.13
C VAL A 63 4.21 -7.80 -2.43
N LYS A 64 3.09 -8.51 -2.63
CA LYS A 64 2.88 -9.82 -2.02
C LYS A 64 3.81 -10.91 -2.57
N ASP A 65 4.09 -10.85 -3.87
CA ASP A 65 4.92 -11.81 -4.61
C ASP A 65 5.88 -11.03 -5.52
N ASP A 66 7.16 -11.37 -5.46
CA ASP A 66 8.26 -10.74 -6.19
C ASP A 66 8.08 -10.89 -7.70
N ARG A 67 7.37 -11.96 -8.11
CA ARG A 67 7.03 -12.19 -9.51
C ARG A 67 6.19 -11.06 -10.10
N LEU A 68 5.44 -10.32 -9.28
CA LEU A 68 4.67 -9.16 -9.71
C LEU A 68 5.56 -7.97 -10.11
N LEU A 69 6.84 -7.97 -9.71
CA LEU A 69 7.83 -6.96 -10.10
C LEU A 69 8.45 -7.25 -11.47
N ASN A 70 8.37 -8.49 -11.94
CA ASN A 70 8.99 -8.90 -13.18
C ASN A 70 8.35 -8.18 -14.38
N GLY A 71 9.17 -7.48 -15.16
CA GLY A 71 8.71 -6.73 -16.32
C GLY A 71 8.09 -5.36 -16.00
N LEU A 72 8.05 -4.97 -14.74
CA LEU A 72 7.76 -3.59 -14.36
C LEU A 72 9.02 -2.73 -14.45
N THR A 73 8.82 -1.49 -14.85
CA THR A 73 9.86 -0.47 -14.98
C THR A 73 9.35 0.88 -14.45
N PRO A 74 10.24 1.72 -13.90
CA PRO A 74 9.89 3.10 -13.59
C PRO A 74 9.28 3.82 -14.81
N GLY A 75 8.11 4.42 -14.62
CA GLY A 75 7.29 5.05 -15.65
C GLY A 75 6.03 4.25 -16.01
N ASP A 76 5.93 2.98 -15.62
CA ASP A 76 4.76 2.16 -15.89
C ASP A 76 3.51 2.68 -15.17
N LEU A 77 2.43 2.80 -15.93
CA LEU A 77 1.09 2.98 -15.37
C LEU A 77 0.54 1.61 -14.99
N VAL A 78 0.04 1.49 -13.76
CA VAL A 78 -0.41 0.23 -13.19
C VAL A 78 -1.80 0.36 -12.55
N ASP A 79 -2.57 -0.71 -12.66
CA ASP A 79 -3.77 -0.99 -11.88
C ASP A 79 -3.44 -2.14 -10.93
N ALA A 80 -3.63 -1.94 -9.64
CA ALA A 80 -3.25 -2.87 -8.60
C ALA A 80 -4.33 -2.97 -7.52
N THR A 81 -4.29 -4.05 -6.76
CA THR A 81 -5.16 -4.27 -5.62
C THR A 81 -4.36 -4.14 -4.33
N LEU A 82 -4.63 -3.07 -3.58
CA LEU A 82 -4.05 -2.83 -2.26
C LEU A 82 -4.84 -3.61 -1.21
N VAL A 83 -4.14 -4.45 -0.49
CA VAL A 83 -4.68 -5.27 0.58
C VAL A 83 -4.10 -4.79 1.91
N ILE A 84 -4.98 -4.46 2.85
CA ILE A 84 -4.62 -4.05 4.21
C ILE A 84 -5.13 -5.12 5.18
N VAL A 85 -4.21 -5.73 5.92
CA VAL A 85 -4.50 -6.76 6.94
C VAL A 85 -3.85 -6.34 8.24
N SER A 86 -4.66 -6.06 9.26
CA SER A 86 -4.22 -5.62 10.58
C SER A 86 -3.33 -4.35 10.53
N ASN A 87 -2.01 -4.51 10.45
CA ASN A 87 -1.04 -3.40 10.38
C ASN A 87 -0.19 -3.42 9.10
N ASP A 88 -0.38 -4.44 8.24
CA ASP A 88 0.38 -4.61 7.02
C ASP A 88 -0.42 -4.18 5.80
N ALA A 89 0.27 -3.60 4.82
CA ALA A 89 -0.29 -3.22 3.54
C ALA A 89 0.58 -3.79 2.40
N TYR A 90 -0.04 -4.47 1.45
CA TYR A 90 0.66 -5.04 0.29
C TYR A 90 -0.17 -4.99 -0.99
N LEU A 91 0.51 -4.88 -2.12
CA LEU A 91 -0.09 -4.93 -3.44
C LEU A 91 -0.21 -6.37 -3.94
N THR A 92 -1.32 -6.62 -4.60
CA THR A 92 -1.66 -7.84 -5.31
C THR A 92 -2.22 -7.49 -6.68
N ALA A 93 -2.27 -8.47 -7.59
CA ALA A 93 -2.90 -8.32 -8.92
C ALA A 93 -2.46 -7.06 -9.69
N ILE A 94 -1.14 -6.83 -9.79
CA ILE A 94 -0.59 -5.68 -10.50
C ILE A 94 -0.69 -5.92 -12.01
N THR A 95 -1.36 -5.02 -12.71
CA THR A 95 -1.52 -5.04 -14.18
C THR A 95 -0.99 -3.75 -14.76
N LYS A 96 -0.05 -3.85 -15.70
CA LYS A 96 0.43 -2.70 -16.47
C LYS A 96 -0.66 -2.24 -17.45
N THR A 97 -1.07 -0.99 -17.33
CA THR A 97 -2.08 -0.35 -18.18
C THR A 97 -1.46 0.57 -19.23
N GLY A 98 -0.20 0.93 -19.08
CA GLY A 98 0.53 1.76 -20.05
C GLY A 98 1.89 2.20 -19.52
N GLN A 99 2.43 3.24 -20.14
CA GLN A 99 3.64 3.93 -19.69
C GLN A 99 3.43 5.43 -19.83
N ALA A 100 3.92 6.17 -18.84
CA ALA A 100 4.03 7.61 -18.88
C ALA A 100 5.49 8.01 -18.60
N PRO A 101 6.01 9.08 -19.22
CA PRO A 101 7.29 9.63 -18.84
C PRO A 101 7.31 9.92 -17.34
N LEU A 102 8.42 9.59 -16.68
CA LEU A 102 8.64 10.07 -15.32
C LEU A 102 8.84 11.58 -15.40
N GLU A 103 8.02 12.35 -14.69
CA GLU A 103 8.32 13.76 -14.44
C GLU A 103 9.68 13.81 -13.75
N LYS A 104 10.71 14.24 -14.47
CA LYS A 104 11.94 14.71 -13.83
C LYS A 104 11.53 15.93 -13.03
N PRO A 105 11.85 16.01 -11.73
CA PRO A 105 11.80 17.30 -11.03
C PRO A 105 12.50 18.31 -11.94
N PRO A 106 11.87 19.45 -12.28
CA PRO A 106 12.52 20.39 -13.17
C PRO A 106 13.84 20.78 -12.51
N ALA A 107 14.96 20.45 -13.15
CA ALA A 107 16.29 20.80 -12.64
C ALA A 107 16.48 22.33 -12.53
N ASP A 108 15.57 23.08 -13.16
CA ASP A 108 15.52 24.54 -13.22
C ASP A 108 14.29 25.16 -12.53
N ALA A 109 13.44 24.37 -11.87
CA ALA A 109 12.49 24.97 -10.95
C ALA A 109 13.29 25.37 -9.71
N PRO A 110 13.35 26.66 -9.33
CA PRO A 110 13.83 26.99 -8.00
C PRO A 110 13.00 26.16 -7.03
N MET A 111 13.66 25.23 -6.34
CA MET A 111 13.02 24.50 -5.25
C MET A 111 12.38 25.60 -4.39
N PRO A 112 11.05 25.62 -4.16
CA PRO A 112 10.58 26.32 -3.00
C PRO A 112 11.29 25.58 -1.87
N SER A 113 12.34 26.20 -1.33
CA SER A 113 12.96 25.79 -0.10
C SER A 113 11.83 25.33 0.80
N ALA A 114 11.95 24.16 1.39
CA ALA A 114 11.13 23.77 2.53
C ALA A 114 11.47 24.66 3.75
N SER A 115 11.39 25.97 3.54
CA SER A 115 11.62 27.10 4.42
C SER A 115 10.52 28.15 4.14
N SER A 116 9.32 27.70 3.82
CA SER A 116 8.09 28.44 4.10
C SER A 116 7.32 27.74 5.23
N GLY A 117 8.04 27.30 6.26
CA GLY A 117 7.53 27.45 7.62
C GLY A 117 7.73 28.92 8.04
N PRO A 118 6.98 29.44 9.03
CA PRO A 118 7.33 30.73 9.61
C PRO A 118 8.82 30.68 9.99
N LYS A 119 9.58 31.71 9.58
CA LYS A 119 10.98 31.94 9.97
C LYS A 119 11.15 31.48 11.41
N LEU A 120 11.94 30.43 11.64
CA LEU A 120 12.28 29.98 12.99
C LEU A 120 12.83 31.21 13.71
N LEU A 121 12.08 31.69 14.71
CA LEU A 121 12.47 32.86 15.49
C LEU A 121 13.81 32.55 16.16
N GLU A 122 14.82 33.36 15.89
CA GLU A 122 16.09 33.25 16.58
C GLU A 122 15.87 33.66 18.06
N PRO A 123 16.37 32.90 19.05
CA PRO A 123 16.27 33.28 20.44
C PRO A 123 16.95 34.65 20.68
N GLY A 124 16.16 35.70 20.90
CA GLY A 124 16.67 37.05 21.18
C GLY A 124 16.06 38.20 20.38
N GLU A 125 15.14 37.96 19.43
CA GLU A 125 14.44 39.07 18.75
C GLU A 125 13.46 39.75 19.72
N GLU A 126 13.72 41.04 20.00
CA GLU A 126 13.02 41.87 20.97
C GLU A 126 11.54 42.06 20.55
N VAL A 127 10.62 41.80 21.47
CA VAL A 127 9.17 41.95 21.24
C VAL A 127 8.83 43.43 21.02
N PRO A 128 8.25 43.85 19.88
CA PRO A 128 7.74 45.19 19.74
C PRO A 128 6.52 45.36 20.64
N ASN A 129 6.60 46.27 21.61
CA ASN A 129 5.47 46.67 22.44
C ASN A 129 4.40 47.29 21.53
N ALA A 130 3.26 46.61 21.40
CA ALA A 130 2.06 47.22 20.88
C ALA A 130 1.33 47.91 22.03
N SER A 131 1.45 49.24 22.04
CA SER A 131 0.61 50.28 22.68
C SER A 131 0.22 50.14 24.15
#